data_AF-A0AAE4YD37-F1
#
_entry.id   AF-A0AAE4YD37-F1
#
_cell.length_a   1.000
_cell.length_b   1.000
_cell.length_c   1.000
_cell.angle_alpha   90.00
_cell.angle_beta   90.00
_cell.angle_gamma   90.00
#
_symmetry.space_group_name_H-M   'P 1'
#
loop_
_entity.id
_entity.type
_entity.pdbx_description
1 polymer ?
#
loop_
_entity_poly.entity_id
_entity_poly.type
_entity_poly.pdbx_seq_one_letter_code
_entity_poly.pdbx_strand_id
1 'polypeptide(L)'
;MSVGFVMLCHTALERAAEVARHWAERGCPVVIHVDKRVAKLAYDGLVQSLTDLPNVLFSQRFACEWGTWGIVAATQAASSLMLERFDDVRHVYLASGSCLPLRPVEELRAYLESRPRTDFIESVTTTDVGWTVGGLNLERFTLRFPFSWRSQRKAFDLYVSLQRRVGFRRPIPEGIVPHLGSQWWCLTRQTLSAILENPDRAKLDRYFRRVWIPDESYFQTMVRRFSTNVESRSLTLAKFDYQGKPHIFYDDHLQLLRRSDCFVARKIWPQADKLYDTFLRGNSHGQASAEPNPGKIDRLFSKAVDRRTKGRAGLYMQSRYPNENWENGRTAAPYSVFEGFSEVFENFEAWLGKVAGTRAHGHLFAPGRVEYAGGETVFSGALSDSAALRDYAPKNFLSNLIWNTRGERQCFQFGPNDNQEISWFVACDPNAQISVITGAWAIPLFHSNRNFSDIRREAARLQKLESDHVGILRSHYAKARIRIWTLAEFVENPMEPLQSIIDEISPRSQRRLTEAPRLADLKGFGQFLQNLRNQGMQPVMMGDFPTGEDPTTAASRRGRPYLVK
;
A
#
# COMPACT_ATOMS: atom_id res chain seq x y z
N MET A 1 20.94 14.82 -38.89
CA MET A 1 21.48 14.01 -37.78
C MET A 1 20.52 12.88 -37.48
N SER A 2 21.02 11.67 -37.19
CA SER A 2 20.18 10.50 -36.92
C SER A 2 20.42 9.90 -35.53
N VAL A 3 19.38 9.24 -35.01
CA VAL A 3 19.43 8.39 -33.81
C VAL A 3 19.32 6.94 -34.28
N GLY A 4 20.21 6.09 -33.77
CA GLY A 4 20.20 4.66 -34.06
C GLY A 4 19.66 3.86 -32.88
N PHE A 5 18.92 2.79 -33.14
CA PHE A 5 18.38 1.91 -32.10
C PHE A 5 19.12 0.58 -32.08
N VAL A 6 19.63 0.20 -30.90
CA VAL A 6 20.09 -1.17 -30.65
C VAL A 6 18.98 -1.89 -29.89
N MET A 7 18.44 -2.97 -30.47
CA MET A 7 17.31 -3.69 -29.89
C MET A 7 17.69 -5.12 -29.48
N LEU A 8 17.49 -5.46 -28.21
CA LEU A 8 17.72 -6.81 -27.67
C LEU A 8 16.42 -7.62 -27.60
N CYS A 9 16.37 -8.73 -28.33
CA CYS A 9 15.15 -9.54 -28.51
C CYS A 9 15.34 -11.01 -28.09
N HIS A 10 14.31 -11.59 -27.46
CA HIS A 10 14.30 -13.01 -27.09
C HIS A 10 12.91 -13.67 -27.11
N THR A 11 11.83 -12.89 -27.21
CA THR A 11 10.43 -13.35 -27.22
C THR A 11 9.56 -12.35 -27.98
N ALA A 12 8.32 -12.74 -28.35
CA ALA A 12 7.32 -11.87 -28.98
C ALA A 12 7.91 -11.11 -30.18
N LEU A 13 8.58 -11.85 -31.07
CA LEU A 13 9.40 -11.27 -32.14
C LEU A 13 8.56 -10.47 -33.15
N GLU A 14 7.29 -10.82 -33.34
CA GLU A 14 6.36 -10.06 -34.18
C GLU A 14 6.19 -8.62 -33.67
N ARG A 15 5.97 -8.42 -32.37
CA ARG A 15 5.91 -7.08 -31.77
C ARG A 15 7.24 -6.35 -31.84
N ALA A 16 8.36 -7.07 -31.70
CA ALA A 16 9.67 -6.47 -31.91
C ALA A 16 9.85 -6.00 -33.37
N ALA A 17 9.35 -6.76 -34.35
CA ALA A 17 9.39 -6.40 -35.76
C ALA A 17 8.58 -5.13 -36.03
N GLU A 18 7.37 -5.01 -35.48
CA GLU A 18 6.54 -3.82 -35.62
C GLU A 18 7.23 -2.56 -35.08
N VAL A 19 7.86 -2.66 -33.91
CA VAL A 19 8.58 -1.54 -33.30
C VAL A 19 9.85 -1.19 -34.09
N ALA A 20 10.61 -2.18 -34.55
CA ALA A 20 11.78 -1.95 -35.41
C ALA A 20 11.39 -1.26 -36.72
N ARG A 21 10.33 -1.75 -37.37
CA ARG A 21 9.78 -1.17 -38.60
C ARG A 21 9.34 0.27 -38.38
N HIS A 22 8.65 0.57 -37.28
CA HIS A 22 8.21 1.93 -36.95
C HIS A 22 9.38 2.93 -36.90
N TRP A 23 10.52 2.55 -36.30
CA TRP A 23 11.72 3.39 -36.28
C TRP A 23 12.43 3.46 -37.63
N ALA A 24 12.57 2.31 -38.30
CA ALA A 24 13.25 2.18 -39.59
C ALA A 24 12.58 3.03 -40.68
N GLU A 25 11.25 2.97 -40.80
CA GLU A 25 10.45 3.74 -41.77
C GLU A 25 10.51 5.26 -41.51
N ARG A 26 10.86 5.67 -40.28
CA ARG A 26 11.07 7.08 -39.88
C ARG A 26 12.54 7.51 -39.94
N GLY A 27 13.36 6.74 -40.66
CA GLY A 27 14.76 7.08 -40.95
C GLY A 27 15.74 6.84 -39.81
N CYS A 28 15.36 6.07 -38.78
CA CYS A 28 16.25 5.68 -37.69
C CYS A 28 16.81 4.28 -37.95
N PRO A 29 18.13 4.10 -38.12
CA PRO A 29 18.73 2.77 -38.25
C PRO A 29 18.46 1.89 -37.03
N VAL A 30 18.27 0.59 -37.26
CA VAL A 30 18.01 -0.38 -36.18
C VAL A 30 18.97 -1.56 -36.31
N VAL A 31 19.72 -1.85 -35.25
CA VAL A 31 20.51 -3.08 -35.13
C VAL A 31 19.87 -4.00 -34.11
N ILE A 32 19.45 -5.18 -34.55
CA ILE A 32 18.72 -6.15 -33.75
C ILE A 32 19.65 -7.28 -33.33
N HIS A 33 19.74 -7.52 -32.03
CA HIS A 33 20.27 -8.74 -31.46
C HIS A 33 19.14 -9.69 -31.11
N VAL A 34 19.25 -10.96 -31.53
CA VAL A 34 18.32 -12.01 -31.12
C VAL A 34 19.07 -13.07 -30.32
N ASP A 35 18.60 -13.36 -29.11
CA ASP A 35 19.21 -14.34 -28.22
C ASP A 35 19.47 -15.66 -28.96
N LYS A 36 20.68 -16.21 -28.80
CA LYS A 36 21.11 -17.47 -29.43
C LYS A 36 20.20 -18.66 -29.09
N ARG A 37 19.48 -18.61 -27.96
CA ARG A 37 18.53 -19.62 -27.51
C ARG A 37 17.18 -19.58 -28.23
N VAL A 38 16.86 -18.50 -28.94
CA VAL A 38 15.66 -18.43 -29.78
C VAL A 38 15.77 -19.45 -30.91
N ALA A 39 14.69 -20.22 -31.11
CA ALA A 39 14.60 -21.23 -32.16
C ALA A 39 14.87 -20.63 -33.55
N LYS A 40 15.59 -21.38 -34.38
CA LYS A 40 15.99 -20.93 -35.72
C LYS A 40 14.81 -20.46 -36.57
N LEU A 41 13.69 -21.20 -36.55
CA LEU A 41 12.48 -20.84 -37.30
C LEU A 41 11.94 -19.46 -36.92
N ALA A 42 11.86 -19.14 -35.63
CA ALA A 42 11.36 -17.85 -35.16
C ALA A 42 12.34 -16.71 -35.50
N TYR A 43 13.65 -16.97 -35.43
CA TYR A 43 14.68 -16.02 -35.85
C TYR A 43 14.61 -15.74 -37.36
N ASP A 44 14.57 -16.78 -38.19
CA ASP A 44 14.50 -16.66 -39.65
C ASP A 44 13.20 -15.93 -40.06
N GLY A 45 12.07 -16.18 -39.37
CA GLY A 45 10.82 -15.45 -39.56
C GLY A 45 10.93 -13.94 -39.25
N LEU A 46 11.60 -13.57 -38.15
CA LEU A 46 11.86 -12.15 -37.85
C LEU A 46 12.73 -11.49 -38.93
N VAL A 47 13.81 -12.16 -39.35
CA VAL A 47 14.69 -11.65 -40.42
C VAL A 47 13.90 -11.42 -41.70
N GLN A 48 13.09 -12.40 -42.10
CA GLN A 48 12.25 -12.29 -43.30
C GLN A 48 11.27 -11.13 -43.22
N SER A 49 10.67 -10.87 -42.04
CA SER A 49 9.68 -9.80 -41.85
C SER A 49 10.23 -8.36 -41.95
N LEU A 50 11.56 -8.21 -41.95
CA LEU A 50 12.25 -6.90 -41.97
C LEU A 50 13.24 -6.79 -43.14
N THR A 51 13.28 -7.76 -44.05
CA THR A 51 14.27 -7.79 -45.15
C THR A 51 14.07 -6.67 -46.17
N ASP A 52 12.88 -6.08 -46.22
CA ASP A 52 12.52 -4.94 -47.06
C ASP A 52 13.09 -3.61 -46.55
N LEU A 53 13.63 -3.58 -45.32
CA LEU A 53 14.13 -2.38 -44.66
C LEU A 53 15.67 -2.36 -44.68
N PRO A 54 16.32 -1.57 -45.56
CA PRO A 54 17.78 -1.61 -45.75
C PRO A 54 18.57 -1.05 -44.57
N ASN A 55 17.92 -0.29 -43.68
CA ASN A 55 18.50 0.28 -42.47
C ASN A 55 18.25 -0.58 -41.22
N VAL A 56 17.78 -1.82 -41.38
CA VAL A 56 17.68 -2.82 -40.31
C VAL A 56 18.76 -3.87 -40.50
N LEU A 57 19.61 -4.05 -39.49
CA LEU A 57 20.68 -5.06 -39.49
C LEU A 57 20.55 -6.02 -38.30
N PHE A 58 21.09 -7.22 -38.43
CA PHE A 58 21.15 -8.21 -37.35
C PHE A 58 22.59 -8.42 -36.89
N SER A 59 22.83 -8.35 -35.58
CA SER A 59 24.16 -8.53 -35.00
C SER A 59 24.47 -10.00 -34.65
N GLN A 60 25.73 -10.27 -34.28
CA GLN A 60 26.15 -11.58 -33.79
C GLN A 60 25.29 -12.02 -32.59
N ARG A 61 24.79 -13.26 -32.63
CA ARG A 61 23.91 -13.81 -31.60
C ARG A 61 24.70 -14.35 -30.41
N PHE A 62 24.26 -13.98 -29.21
CA PHE A 62 24.81 -14.40 -27.92
C PHE A 62 23.70 -15.02 -27.08
N ALA A 63 24.04 -16.00 -26.24
CA ALA A 63 23.10 -16.54 -25.27
C ALA A 63 22.99 -15.56 -24.09
N CYS A 64 21.82 -14.97 -23.87
CA CYS A 64 21.61 -13.96 -22.84
C CYS A 64 20.80 -14.57 -21.70
N GLU A 65 21.43 -14.76 -20.55
CA GLU A 65 20.72 -15.10 -19.32
C GLU A 65 20.63 -13.88 -18.41
N TRP A 66 19.53 -13.77 -17.67
CA TRP A 66 19.34 -12.65 -16.75
C TRP A 66 20.51 -12.54 -15.77
N GLY A 67 21.07 -11.33 -15.66
CA GLY A 67 22.17 -11.02 -14.76
C GLY A 67 23.55 -11.56 -15.18
N THR A 68 23.70 -12.00 -16.44
CA THR A 68 24.96 -12.56 -16.97
C THR A 68 25.58 -11.69 -18.06
N TRP A 69 26.88 -11.92 -18.32
CA TRP A 69 27.67 -11.19 -19.33
C TRP A 69 27.09 -11.22 -20.75
N GLY A 70 26.32 -12.24 -21.10
CA GLY A 70 25.78 -12.39 -22.46
C GLY A 70 24.97 -11.18 -22.93
N ILE A 71 24.30 -10.48 -22.01
CA ILE A 71 23.56 -9.24 -22.31
C ILE A 71 24.52 -8.10 -22.70
N VAL A 72 25.62 -7.92 -21.96
CA VAL A 72 26.63 -6.90 -22.28
C VAL A 72 27.31 -7.21 -23.61
N ALA A 73 27.69 -8.47 -23.85
CA ALA A 73 28.30 -8.89 -25.12
C ALA A 73 27.37 -8.64 -26.32
N ALA A 74 26.08 -8.94 -26.17
CA ALA A 74 25.05 -8.64 -27.17
C ALA A 74 24.95 -7.14 -27.47
N THR A 75 24.87 -6.31 -26.42
CA THR A 75 24.83 -4.85 -26.57
C THR A 75 26.10 -4.33 -27.24
N GLN A 76 27.28 -4.78 -26.83
CA GLN A 76 28.55 -4.36 -27.43
C GLN A 76 28.60 -4.72 -28.93
N ALA A 77 28.27 -5.95 -29.30
CA ALA A 77 28.33 -6.38 -30.70
C ALA A 77 27.33 -5.63 -31.59
N ALA A 78 26.10 -5.40 -31.09
CA ALA A 78 25.09 -4.63 -31.81
C ALA A 78 25.48 -3.15 -31.93
N SER A 79 26.01 -2.55 -30.87
CA SER A 79 26.50 -1.17 -30.88
C SER A 79 27.71 -0.98 -31.79
N SER A 80 28.66 -1.92 -31.80
CA SER A 80 29.79 -1.87 -32.75
C SER A 80 29.31 -1.88 -34.19
N LEU A 81 28.39 -2.79 -34.54
CA LEU A 81 27.81 -2.84 -35.88
C LEU A 81 27.04 -1.56 -36.25
N MET A 82 26.31 -0.97 -35.29
CA MET A 82 25.62 0.31 -35.47
C MET A 82 26.61 1.42 -35.85
N LEU A 83 27.70 1.54 -35.10
CA LEU A 83 28.68 2.60 -35.31
C LEU A 83 29.49 2.40 -36.60
N GLU A 84 29.78 1.16 -36.98
CA GLU A 84 30.51 0.80 -38.21
C GLU A 84 29.68 1.05 -39.48
N ARG A 85 28.36 0.83 -39.44
CA ARG A 85 27.53 0.82 -40.65
C ARG A 85 26.75 2.11 -40.91
N PHE A 86 26.62 2.98 -39.92
CA PHE A 86 25.77 4.16 -40.01
C PHE A 86 26.46 5.44 -39.51
N ASP A 87 27.35 6.02 -40.31
CA ASP A 87 28.19 7.18 -39.94
C ASP A 87 27.42 8.44 -39.49
N ASP A 88 26.13 8.55 -39.80
CA ASP A 88 25.29 9.70 -39.46
C ASP A 88 24.65 9.63 -38.05
N VAL A 89 24.73 8.46 -37.38
CA VAL A 89 24.13 8.18 -36.06
C VAL A 89 24.86 8.85 -34.89
N ARG A 90 24.37 9.99 -34.40
CA ARG A 90 25.04 10.69 -33.28
C ARG A 90 24.73 10.14 -31.90
N HIS A 91 23.57 9.50 -31.75
CA HIS A 91 23.13 8.90 -30.50
C HIS A 91 22.63 7.49 -30.77
N VAL A 92 23.01 6.56 -29.90
CA VAL A 92 22.55 5.19 -29.91
C VAL A 92 21.63 4.98 -28.72
N TYR A 93 20.41 4.54 -28.99
CA TYR A 93 19.38 4.24 -28.00
C TYR A 93 19.29 2.73 -27.80
N LEU A 94 19.49 2.26 -26.57
CA LEU A 94 19.34 0.84 -26.22
C LEU A 94 17.89 0.53 -25.86
N ALA A 95 17.27 -0.41 -26.58
CA ALA A 95 15.90 -0.86 -26.38
C ALA A 95 15.81 -2.39 -26.28
N SER A 96 14.68 -2.88 -25.76
CA SER A 96 14.30 -4.30 -25.83
C SER A 96 13.20 -4.51 -26.85
N GLY A 97 13.03 -5.74 -27.32
CA GLY A 97 11.86 -6.13 -28.13
C GLY A 97 10.50 -5.99 -27.43
N SER A 98 10.48 -5.59 -26.15
CA SER A 98 9.26 -5.31 -25.37
C SER A 98 9.11 -3.83 -24.99
N CYS A 99 9.90 -2.97 -25.62
CA CYS A 99 9.77 -1.53 -25.54
C CYS A 99 8.74 -1.03 -26.57
N LEU A 100 8.07 0.08 -26.25
CA LEU A 100 7.14 0.75 -27.17
C LEU A 100 7.46 2.25 -27.17
N PRO A 101 7.68 2.89 -28.33
CA PRO A 101 7.76 4.34 -28.42
C PRO A 101 6.41 4.96 -28.01
N LEU A 102 6.44 6.03 -27.23
CA LEU A 102 5.24 6.75 -26.78
C LEU A 102 5.07 8.12 -27.45
N ARG A 103 6.15 8.65 -28.02
CA ARG A 103 6.21 9.96 -28.69
C ARG A 103 6.72 9.80 -30.13
N PRO A 104 6.39 10.75 -31.03
CA PRO A 104 6.95 10.77 -32.38
C PRO A 104 8.48 10.75 -32.39
N VAL A 105 9.05 10.09 -33.40
CA VAL A 105 10.50 9.95 -33.58
C VAL A 105 11.16 11.31 -33.80
N GLU A 106 10.47 12.22 -34.47
CA GLU A 106 10.89 13.58 -34.77
C GLU A 106 11.15 14.37 -33.49
N GLU A 107 10.31 14.20 -32.47
CA GLU A 107 10.49 14.84 -31.16
C GLU A 107 11.72 14.31 -30.44
N LEU A 108 11.96 12.99 -30.48
CA LEU A 108 13.17 12.40 -29.91
C LEU A 108 14.42 12.94 -30.61
N ARG A 109 14.40 13.03 -31.95
CA ARG A 109 15.50 13.58 -32.74
C ARG A 109 15.78 15.04 -32.36
N ALA A 110 14.75 15.89 -32.32
CA ALA A 110 14.89 17.28 -31.91
C ALA A 110 15.42 17.41 -30.48
N TYR A 111 14.94 16.57 -29.57
CA TYR A 111 15.38 16.56 -28.16
C TYR A 111 16.87 16.21 -27.99
N LEU A 112 17.37 15.25 -28.78
CA LEU A 112 18.77 14.84 -28.79
C LEU A 112 19.65 15.84 -29.56
N GLU A 113 19.12 16.45 -30.61
CA GLU A 113 19.82 17.48 -31.41
C GLU A 113 20.11 18.73 -30.58
N SER A 114 19.19 19.15 -29.71
CA SER A 114 19.44 20.24 -28.77
C SER A 114 20.39 19.85 -27.63
N ARG A 115 20.78 18.57 -27.51
CA ARG A 115 21.66 18.02 -26.46
C ARG A 115 22.76 17.12 -27.07
N PRO A 116 23.58 17.65 -28.00
CA PRO A 116 24.43 16.84 -28.87
C PRO A 116 25.57 16.11 -28.15
N ARG A 117 25.93 16.55 -26.94
CA ARG A 117 27.03 15.99 -26.13
C ARG A 117 26.55 15.37 -24.81
N THR A 118 25.25 15.13 -24.68
CA THR A 118 24.66 14.61 -23.45
C THR A 118 24.40 13.11 -23.57
N ASP A 119 24.89 12.36 -22.59
CA ASP A 119 24.61 10.94 -22.40
C ASP A 119 23.49 10.75 -21.37
N PHE A 120 22.43 10.03 -21.73
CA PHE A 120 21.30 9.73 -20.85
C PHE A 120 21.40 8.31 -20.32
N ILE A 121 21.91 8.17 -19.11
CA ILE A 121 22.06 6.88 -18.44
C ILE A 121 22.00 7.09 -16.93
N GLU A 122 21.15 6.32 -16.24
CA GLU A 122 21.16 6.31 -14.79
C GLU A 122 22.49 5.72 -14.29
N SER A 123 23.20 6.47 -13.45
CA SER A 123 24.51 6.06 -12.93
C SER A 123 24.71 6.65 -11.54
N VAL A 124 24.55 5.81 -10.53
CA VAL A 124 24.74 6.11 -9.10
C VAL A 124 25.92 5.34 -8.54
N THR A 125 26.69 5.96 -7.64
CA THR A 125 27.86 5.32 -7.01
C THR A 125 27.41 4.22 -6.05
N THR A 126 28.15 3.12 -5.96
CA THR A 126 27.83 2.02 -5.01
C THR A 126 27.92 2.42 -3.53
N THR A 127 28.62 3.51 -3.22
CA THR A 127 28.78 4.07 -1.87
C THR A 127 27.58 4.91 -1.44
N ASP A 128 26.83 5.45 -2.41
CA ASP A 128 25.71 6.36 -2.16
C ASP A 128 24.39 5.61 -2.37
N VAL A 129 23.89 5.05 -1.26
CA VAL A 129 22.47 4.77 -0.95
C VAL A 129 21.73 3.71 -1.78
N GLY A 130 21.28 2.64 -1.10
CA GLY A 130 19.92 2.09 -1.14
C GLY A 130 19.28 1.59 -2.45
N TRP A 131 19.95 1.61 -3.61
CA TRP A 131 19.34 1.27 -4.90
C TRP A 131 18.90 -0.19 -5.01
N THR A 132 19.49 -1.09 -4.22
CA THR A 132 19.05 -2.49 -4.15
C THR A 132 18.15 -2.74 -2.94
N VAL A 133 16.91 -3.14 -3.21
CA VAL A 133 16.03 -3.72 -2.19
C VAL A 133 16.58 -5.11 -1.83
N GLY A 134 17.40 -5.17 -0.78
CA GLY A 134 17.84 -6.42 -0.14
C GLY A 134 18.96 -7.20 -0.85
N GLY A 135 19.98 -6.55 -1.41
CA GLY A 135 21.02 -7.23 -2.18
C GLY A 135 22.48 -6.81 -1.96
N LEU A 136 23.37 -7.67 -2.50
CA LEU A 136 24.81 -7.43 -2.70
C LEU A 136 24.99 -6.09 -3.44
N ASN A 137 25.54 -5.05 -2.81
CA ASN A 137 25.87 -3.78 -3.47
C ASN A 137 27.32 -3.81 -3.97
N LEU A 138 28.28 -3.46 -3.10
CA LEU A 138 29.71 -3.54 -3.42
C LEU A 138 30.15 -4.98 -3.71
N GLU A 139 29.50 -5.96 -3.07
CA GLU A 139 29.76 -7.39 -3.28
C GLU A 139 29.51 -7.86 -4.72
N ARG A 140 28.71 -7.14 -5.53
CA ARG A 140 28.57 -7.42 -6.99
C ARG A 140 29.91 -7.34 -7.73
N PHE A 141 30.79 -6.46 -7.26
CA PHE A 141 32.06 -6.14 -7.89
C PHE A 141 33.21 -6.94 -7.28
N THR A 142 33.17 -7.12 -5.96
CA THR A 142 34.26 -7.76 -5.20
C THR A 142 34.12 -9.28 -5.10
N LEU A 143 32.94 -9.87 -5.33
CA LEU A 143 32.77 -11.32 -5.43
C LEU A 143 32.80 -11.81 -6.89
N ARG A 144 32.79 -13.12 -7.08
CA ARG A 144 32.67 -13.80 -8.38
C ARG A 144 31.31 -14.48 -8.50
N PHE A 145 30.71 -14.38 -9.69
CA PHE A 145 29.39 -14.94 -9.99
C PHE A 145 29.40 -15.80 -11.27
N PRO A 146 30.02 -17.00 -11.25
CA PRO A 146 30.06 -17.90 -12.40
C PRO A 146 28.74 -18.67 -12.60
N PHE A 147 27.90 -18.77 -11.58
CA PHE A 147 26.63 -19.49 -11.61
C PHE A 147 25.47 -18.53 -11.86
N SER A 148 24.52 -18.95 -12.70
CA SER A 148 23.30 -18.16 -12.90
C SER A 148 22.39 -18.24 -11.68
N TRP A 149 21.92 -17.07 -11.23
CA TRP A 149 20.95 -16.97 -10.14
C TRP A 149 19.59 -17.61 -10.49
N ARG A 150 19.20 -17.59 -11.76
CA ARG A 150 17.88 -18.07 -12.22
C ARG A 150 17.85 -19.58 -12.40
N SER A 151 18.88 -20.17 -13.01
CA SER A 151 18.94 -21.61 -13.30
C SER A 151 19.66 -22.42 -12.22
N GLN A 152 20.60 -21.82 -11.47
CA GLN A 152 21.47 -22.51 -10.50
C GLN A 152 21.47 -21.81 -9.13
N ARG A 153 20.28 -21.50 -8.60
CA ARG A 153 20.12 -20.69 -7.37
C ARG A 153 20.89 -21.23 -6.16
N LYS A 154 20.85 -22.55 -5.91
CA LYS A 154 21.57 -23.17 -4.78
C LYS A 154 23.09 -23.00 -4.89
N ALA A 155 23.65 -23.21 -6.08
CA ALA A 155 25.09 -23.06 -6.32
C ALA A 155 25.51 -21.59 -6.19
N PHE A 156 24.68 -20.65 -6.68
CA PHE A 156 24.88 -19.22 -6.49
C PHE A 156 24.96 -18.86 -4.99
N ASP A 157 23.94 -19.23 -4.21
CA ASP A 157 23.85 -18.85 -2.80
C ASP A 157 24.97 -19.49 -1.96
N LEU A 158 25.32 -20.76 -2.25
CA LEU A 158 26.42 -21.47 -1.59
C LEU A 158 27.77 -20.83 -1.92
N TYR A 159 28.01 -20.47 -3.18
CA TYR A 159 29.28 -19.86 -3.60
C TYR A 159 29.45 -18.45 -3.06
N VAL A 160 28.37 -17.66 -2.94
CA VAL A 160 28.40 -16.36 -2.25
C VAL A 160 28.74 -16.55 -0.77
N SER A 161 28.09 -17.50 -0.10
CA SER A 161 28.33 -17.80 1.32
C SER A 161 29.76 -18.28 1.58
N LEU A 162 30.30 -19.12 0.70
CA LEU A 162 31.69 -19.59 0.77
C LEU A 162 32.69 -18.43 0.63
N GLN A 163 32.52 -17.58 -0.39
CA GLN A 163 33.39 -16.42 -0.61
C GLN A 163 33.37 -15.46 0.60
N ARG A 164 32.19 -15.22 1.19
CA ARG A 164 32.05 -14.42 2.41
C ARG A 164 32.79 -15.04 3.60
N ARG A 165 32.63 -16.35 3.80
CA ARG A 165 33.25 -17.09 4.91
C ARG A 165 34.78 -17.04 4.87
N VAL A 166 35.37 -17.09 3.68
CA VAL A 166 36.83 -17.02 3.49
C VAL A 166 37.37 -15.59 3.31
N GLY A 167 36.51 -14.57 3.45
CA GLY A 167 36.91 -13.17 3.29
C GLY A 167 37.36 -12.78 1.88
N PHE A 168 36.94 -13.53 0.86
CA PHE A 168 37.38 -13.30 -0.51
C PHE A 168 36.91 -11.93 -1.02
N ARG A 169 37.85 -11.12 -1.52
CA ARG A 169 37.58 -9.84 -2.19
C ARG A 169 38.47 -9.69 -3.42
N ARG A 170 37.85 -9.55 -4.58
CA ARG A 170 38.53 -9.27 -5.85
C ARG A 170 38.84 -7.77 -5.95
N PRO A 171 40.05 -7.39 -6.37
CA PRO A 171 40.38 -5.99 -6.62
C PRO A 171 39.61 -5.46 -7.83
N ILE A 172 39.10 -4.24 -7.71
CA ILE A 172 38.51 -3.49 -8.82
C ILE A 172 39.67 -2.98 -9.69
N PRO A 173 39.61 -3.10 -11.03
CA PRO A 173 40.64 -2.57 -11.93
C PRO A 173 40.91 -1.08 -11.69
N GLU A 174 42.16 -0.66 -11.81
CA GLU A 174 42.54 0.75 -11.72
C GLU A 174 41.83 1.60 -12.79
N GLY A 175 41.46 2.82 -12.41
CA GLY A 175 40.81 3.78 -13.32
C GLY A 175 39.31 3.55 -13.56
N ILE A 176 38.65 2.66 -12.82
CA ILE A 176 37.18 2.55 -12.83
C ILE A 176 36.60 2.66 -11.41
N VAL A 177 35.51 3.43 -11.30
CA VAL A 177 34.69 3.51 -10.08
C VAL A 177 33.36 2.81 -10.38
N PRO A 178 32.99 1.75 -9.66
CA PRO A 178 31.74 1.05 -9.87
C PRO A 178 30.52 1.97 -9.75
N HIS A 179 29.69 1.98 -10.79
CA HIS A 179 28.38 2.62 -10.80
C HIS A 179 27.29 1.61 -11.14
N LEU A 180 26.08 1.87 -10.64
CA LEU A 180 24.88 1.08 -10.88
C LEU A 180 23.78 1.95 -11.49
N GLY A 181 22.85 1.34 -12.22
CA GLY A 181 21.65 2.01 -12.71
C GLY A 181 20.88 1.15 -13.70
N SER A 182 19.83 1.71 -14.30
CA SER A 182 19.04 1.04 -15.34
C SER A 182 19.88 0.54 -16.51
N GLN A 183 19.56 -0.66 -17.02
CA GLN A 183 20.11 -1.20 -18.27
C GLN A 183 19.84 -0.28 -19.49
N TRP A 184 18.76 0.49 -19.48
CA TRP A 184 18.29 1.26 -20.65
C TRP A 184 18.90 2.66 -20.69
N TRP A 185 19.63 2.97 -21.76
CA TRP A 185 20.36 4.22 -21.95
C TRP A 185 20.24 4.76 -23.37
N CYS A 186 20.57 6.04 -23.54
CA CYS A 186 20.80 6.68 -24.82
C CYS A 186 22.15 7.41 -24.77
N LEU A 187 23.16 6.90 -25.48
CA LEU A 187 24.53 7.39 -25.42
C LEU A 187 24.94 8.04 -26.73
N THR A 188 25.78 9.06 -26.64
CA THR A 188 26.43 9.69 -27.78
C THR A 188 27.39 8.70 -28.46
N ARG A 189 27.56 8.85 -29.78
CA ARG A 189 28.58 8.11 -30.55
C ARG A 189 29.95 8.26 -29.91
N GLN A 190 30.32 9.49 -29.53
CA GLN A 190 31.64 9.77 -28.95
C GLN A 190 31.91 8.90 -27.72
N THR A 191 31.00 8.92 -26.75
CA THR A 191 31.12 8.11 -25.53
C THR A 191 31.08 6.63 -25.87
N LEU A 192 30.17 6.18 -26.72
CA LEU A 192 30.02 4.76 -27.04
C LEU A 192 31.22 4.19 -27.80
N SER A 193 31.78 4.93 -28.77
CA SER A 193 33.04 4.59 -29.45
C SER A 193 34.17 4.49 -28.44
N ALA A 194 34.34 5.48 -27.55
CA ALA A 194 35.39 5.46 -26.53
C ALA A 194 35.28 4.23 -25.60
N ILE A 195 34.05 3.77 -25.29
CA ILE A 195 33.82 2.54 -24.52
C ILE A 195 34.25 1.31 -25.31
N LEU A 196 33.84 1.21 -26.57
CA LEU A 196 34.02 0.01 -27.41
C LEU A 196 35.44 -0.14 -27.95
N GLU A 197 36.15 0.96 -28.16
CA GLU A 197 37.50 1.02 -28.73
C GLU A 197 38.58 1.22 -27.66
N ASN A 198 38.21 1.21 -26.37
CA ASN A 198 39.14 1.37 -25.27
C ASN A 198 40.27 0.31 -25.34
N PRO A 199 41.56 0.72 -25.30
CA PRO A 199 42.69 -0.22 -25.24
C PRO A 199 42.59 -1.23 -24.08
N ASP A 200 42.04 -0.82 -22.93
CA ASP A 200 41.86 -1.67 -21.76
C ASP A 200 40.63 -2.59 -21.84
N ARG A 201 39.84 -2.53 -22.92
CA ARG A 201 38.54 -3.23 -23.02
C ARG A 201 38.65 -4.72 -22.72
N ALA A 202 39.65 -5.41 -23.25
CA ALA A 202 39.81 -6.85 -23.02
C ALA A 202 40.00 -7.20 -21.53
N LYS A 203 40.71 -6.34 -20.77
CA LYS A 203 40.91 -6.48 -19.33
C LYS A 203 39.61 -6.19 -18.57
N LEU A 204 38.90 -5.14 -18.95
CA LEU A 204 37.63 -4.74 -18.33
C LEU A 204 36.52 -5.77 -18.58
N ASP A 205 36.38 -6.27 -19.82
CA ASP A 205 35.42 -7.30 -20.18
C ASP A 205 35.67 -8.59 -19.39
N ARG A 206 36.94 -8.99 -19.21
CA ARG A 206 37.30 -10.14 -18.36
C ARG A 206 36.88 -9.95 -16.91
N TYR A 207 36.96 -8.73 -16.39
CA TYR A 207 36.53 -8.39 -15.05
C TYR A 207 35.00 -8.44 -14.91
N PHE A 208 34.26 -7.74 -15.77
CA PHE A 208 32.81 -7.65 -15.72
C PHE A 208 32.10 -8.96 -16.09
N ARG A 209 32.76 -9.88 -16.80
CA ARG A 209 32.27 -11.25 -17.02
C ARG A 209 31.91 -12.02 -15.76
N ARG A 210 32.51 -11.65 -14.62
CA ARG A 210 32.27 -12.29 -13.31
C ARG A 210 31.56 -11.37 -12.32
N VAL A 211 31.11 -10.18 -12.74
CA VAL A 211 30.26 -9.26 -11.97
C VAL A 211 28.81 -9.73 -12.09
N TRP A 212 28.04 -9.61 -11.01
CA TRP A 212 26.61 -9.94 -11.05
C TRP A 212 25.79 -8.77 -11.63
N ILE A 213 24.90 -9.07 -12.58
CA ILE A 213 24.09 -8.07 -13.30
C ILE A 213 25.00 -7.01 -13.96
N PRO A 214 25.94 -7.42 -14.83
CA PRO A 214 26.88 -6.51 -15.45
C PRO A 214 26.20 -5.54 -16.44
N ASP A 215 25.00 -5.85 -16.91
CA ASP A 215 24.18 -5.00 -17.77
C ASP A 215 23.67 -3.73 -17.06
N GLU A 216 23.59 -3.73 -15.73
CA GLU A 216 23.24 -2.58 -14.87
C GLU A 216 24.48 -1.90 -14.26
N SER A 217 25.69 -2.28 -14.67
CA SER A 217 26.92 -1.66 -14.14
C SER A 217 28.02 -1.35 -15.15
N TYR A 218 28.13 -2.12 -16.25
CA TYR A 218 29.21 -1.97 -17.23
C TYR A 218 29.17 -0.59 -17.87
N PHE A 219 28.09 -0.26 -18.57
CA PHE A 219 27.97 1.01 -19.28
C PHE A 219 27.94 2.20 -18.31
N GLN A 220 27.32 2.05 -17.14
CA GLN A 220 27.24 3.05 -16.10
C GLN A 220 28.65 3.40 -15.58
N THR A 221 29.48 2.39 -15.34
CA THR A 221 30.86 2.57 -14.90
C THR A 221 31.72 3.18 -16.01
N MET A 222 31.56 2.72 -17.25
CA MET A 222 32.39 3.17 -18.36
C MET A 222 32.02 4.58 -18.85
N VAL A 223 30.74 4.95 -18.85
CA VAL A 223 30.28 6.30 -19.21
C VAL A 223 30.87 7.34 -18.26
N ARG A 224 30.96 7.05 -16.95
CA ARG A 224 31.59 7.95 -15.99
C ARG A 224 33.09 8.19 -16.22
N ARG A 225 33.75 7.31 -16.97
CA ARG A 225 35.16 7.47 -17.36
C ARG A 225 35.33 8.31 -18.63
N PHE A 226 34.38 8.24 -19.57
CA PHE A 226 34.57 8.79 -20.93
C PHE A 226 33.64 9.95 -21.30
N SER A 227 32.46 10.03 -20.68
CA SER A 227 31.49 11.06 -21.00
C SER A 227 31.91 12.41 -20.41
N THR A 228 31.68 13.47 -21.19
CA THR A 228 31.83 14.85 -20.74
C THR A 228 30.59 15.39 -20.04
N ASN A 229 29.40 14.85 -20.32
CA ASN A 229 28.15 15.35 -19.77
C ASN A 229 27.13 14.20 -19.63
N VAL A 230 26.84 13.82 -18.39
CA VAL A 230 25.92 12.74 -18.06
C VAL A 230 24.67 13.32 -17.40
N GLU A 231 23.52 13.08 -18.01
CA GLU A 231 22.24 13.21 -17.33
C GLU A 231 21.86 11.85 -16.71
N SER A 232 21.85 11.77 -15.37
CA SER A 232 21.58 10.54 -14.63
C SER A 232 20.10 10.15 -14.62
N ARG A 233 19.53 9.89 -15.81
CA ARG A 233 18.17 9.40 -16.03
C ARG A 233 18.11 8.57 -17.32
N SER A 234 17.14 7.66 -17.40
CA SER A 234 16.82 6.96 -18.65
C SER A 234 15.70 7.69 -19.39
N LEU A 235 15.79 7.73 -20.72
CA LEU A 235 14.68 8.17 -21.59
C LEU A 235 13.60 7.08 -21.76
N THR A 236 13.82 5.89 -21.19
CA THR A 236 12.85 4.79 -21.14
C THR A 236 12.15 4.76 -19.78
N LEU A 237 10.82 4.83 -19.79
CA LEU A 237 9.98 4.55 -18.63
C LEU A 237 10.02 3.06 -18.32
N ALA A 238 10.84 2.67 -17.35
CA ALA A 238 10.85 1.32 -16.78
C ALA A 238 10.52 1.41 -15.28
N LYS A 239 9.53 0.62 -14.83
CA LYS A 239 9.14 0.55 -13.41
C LYS A 239 9.18 -0.86 -12.90
N PHE A 240 9.44 -1.00 -11.61
CA PHE A 240 9.45 -2.26 -10.89
C PHE A 240 8.35 -2.27 -9.84
N ASP A 241 7.78 -3.44 -9.58
CA ASP A 241 6.87 -3.65 -8.48
C ASP A 241 7.63 -3.78 -7.14
N TYR A 242 6.88 -3.94 -6.05
CA TYR A 242 7.45 -4.10 -4.70
C TYR A 242 8.31 -5.36 -4.52
N GLN A 243 8.25 -6.32 -5.46
CA GLN A 243 9.08 -7.52 -5.47
C GLN A 243 10.34 -7.35 -6.34
N GLY A 244 10.56 -6.17 -6.93
CA GLY A 244 11.64 -5.93 -7.87
C GLY A 244 11.42 -6.56 -9.25
N LYS A 245 10.17 -6.90 -9.61
CA LYS A 245 9.83 -7.41 -10.96
C LYS A 245 9.40 -6.25 -11.85
N PRO A 246 9.79 -6.24 -13.15
CA PRO A 246 9.33 -5.21 -14.08
C PRO A 246 7.80 -5.16 -14.15
N HIS A 247 7.24 -3.96 -14.06
CA HIS A 247 5.82 -3.71 -14.28
C HIS A 247 5.48 -3.94 -15.76
N ILE A 248 4.34 -4.60 -16.01
CA ILE A 248 3.83 -4.89 -17.34
C ILE A 248 2.65 -3.96 -17.63
N PHE A 249 2.74 -3.23 -18.74
CA PHE A 249 1.68 -2.34 -19.19
C PHE A 249 0.74 -3.05 -20.17
N TYR A 250 -0.56 -3.06 -19.83
CA TYR A 250 -1.69 -3.51 -20.66
C TYR A 250 -2.48 -2.32 -21.24
N ASP A 251 -3.49 -2.62 -22.07
CA ASP A 251 -4.32 -1.64 -22.78
C ASP A 251 -5.05 -0.62 -21.90
N ASP A 252 -5.36 -1.00 -20.66
CA ASP A 252 -5.98 -0.12 -19.66
C ASP A 252 -5.03 0.98 -19.15
N HIS A 253 -3.72 0.85 -19.38
CA HIS A 253 -2.73 1.87 -19.06
C HIS A 253 -2.54 2.93 -20.16
N LEU A 254 -3.31 2.91 -21.25
CA LEU A 254 -3.14 3.86 -22.36
C LEU A 254 -3.12 5.33 -21.90
N GLN A 255 -4.07 5.73 -21.06
CA GLN A 255 -4.16 7.11 -20.57
C GLN A 255 -3.01 7.47 -19.64
N LEU A 256 -2.52 6.49 -18.88
CA LEU A 256 -1.35 6.64 -18.03
C LEU A 256 -0.10 6.89 -18.87
N LEU A 257 0.15 6.06 -19.89
CA LEU A 257 1.31 6.18 -20.76
C LEU A 257 1.32 7.48 -21.56
N ARG A 258 0.16 7.93 -22.07
CA ARG A 258 0.02 9.25 -22.71
C ARG A 258 0.46 10.38 -21.77
N ARG A 259 0.15 10.31 -20.47
CA ARG A 259 0.49 11.38 -19.50
C ARG A 259 1.92 11.28 -18.95
N SER A 260 2.73 10.35 -19.44
CA SER A 260 4.10 10.10 -18.94
C SER A 260 5.14 11.10 -19.43
N ASP A 261 4.87 11.76 -20.55
CA ASP A 261 5.79 12.60 -21.31
C ASP A 261 7.12 11.91 -21.71
N CYS A 262 7.24 10.58 -21.48
CA CYS A 262 8.42 9.77 -21.78
C CYS A 262 8.48 9.38 -23.27
N PHE A 263 9.67 9.15 -23.82
CA PHE A 263 9.83 8.77 -25.23
C PHE A 263 9.53 7.30 -25.50
N VAL A 264 9.88 6.42 -24.56
CA VAL A 264 9.73 4.96 -24.69
C VAL A 264 9.24 4.39 -23.35
N ALA A 265 8.42 3.35 -23.36
CA ALA A 265 8.03 2.61 -22.16
C ALA A 265 8.39 1.12 -22.23
N ARG A 266 8.63 0.55 -21.05
CA ARG A 266 8.94 -0.85 -20.82
C ARG A 266 8.36 -1.32 -19.47
N LYS A 267 7.73 -2.49 -19.35
CA LYS A 267 7.56 -3.55 -20.36
C LYS A 267 6.13 -3.58 -20.88
N ILE A 268 5.92 -3.63 -22.19
CA ILE A 268 4.56 -3.75 -22.75
C ILE A 268 4.17 -5.23 -22.88
N TRP A 269 2.91 -5.55 -22.58
CA TRP A 269 2.37 -6.89 -22.79
C TRP A 269 2.22 -7.19 -24.30
N PRO A 270 2.64 -8.36 -24.80
CA PRO A 270 2.59 -8.65 -26.25
C PRO A 270 1.21 -8.57 -26.90
N GLN A 271 0.13 -8.79 -26.12
CA GLN A 271 -1.26 -8.73 -26.60
C GLN A 271 -1.95 -7.40 -26.21
N ALA A 272 -1.17 -6.37 -25.88
CA ALA A 272 -1.71 -5.02 -25.66
C ALA A 272 -1.96 -4.32 -27.00
N ASP A 273 -2.86 -4.89 -27.80
CA ASP A 273 -3.08 -4.52 -29.20
C ASP A 273 -3.46 -3.04 -29.30
N LYS A 274 -4.28 -2.53 -28.38
CA LYS A 274 -4.67 -1.12 -28.33
C LYS A 274 -3.48 -0.20 -28.11
N LEU A 275 -2.53 -0.57 -27.25
CA LEU A 275 -1.31 0.22 -27.05
C LEU A 275 -0.46 0.26 -28.33
N TYR A 276 -0.19 -0.91 -28.92
CA TYR A 276 0.62 -1.01 -30.14
C TYR A 276 -0.02 -0.23 -31.29
N ASP A 277 -1.32 -0.42 -31.54
CA ASP A 277 -2.04 0.33 -32.58
C ASP A 277 -2.00 1.83 -32.33
N THR A 278 -2.25 2.26 -31.09
CA THR A 278 -2.31 3.70 -30.78
C THR A 278 -0.96 4.38 -30.97
N PHE A 279 0.13 3.77 -30.49
CA PHE A 279 1.44 4.43 -30.47
C PHE A 279 2.28 4.17 -31.73
N LEU A 280 2.07 3.06 -32.44
CA LEU A 280 2.81 2.78 -33.68
C LEU A 280 2.09 3.30 -34.94
N ARG A 281 0.74 3.29 -34.95
CA ARG A 281 -0.08 3.64 -36.12
C ARG A 281 -0.84 4.96 -35.93
N GLY A 282 -1.15 5.34 -34.69
CA GLY A 282 -1.86 6.57 -34.40
C GLY A 282 -0.99 7.82 -34.60
N ASN A 283 -1.53 8.81 -35.31
CA ASN A 283 -0.99 10.17 -35.36
C ASN A 283 -1.12 10.81 -33.98
N SER A 284 -0.12 10.59 -33.13
CA SER A 284 -0.01 11.23 -31.81
C SER A 284 0.43 12.69 -31.97
N HIS A 285 -0.31 13.48 -32.74
CA HIS A 285 -0.12 14.91 -32.88
C HIS A 285 -0.91 15.59 -31.75
N GLY A 286 -0.27 15.94 -30.65
CA GLY A 286 -0.97 16.73 -29.63
C GLY A 286 -0.35 16.87 -28.25
N GLN A 287 0.89 16.44 -28.01
CA GLN A 287 1.54 16.71 -26.73
C GLN A 287 2.72 17.66 -26.92
N ALA A 288 2.65 18.78 -26.19
CA ALA A 288 3.64 19.84 -26.20
C ALA A 288 5.06 19.29 -25.97
N SER A 289 6.07 20.03 -26.43
CA SER A 289 7.52 19.81 -26.24
C SER A 289 7.94 19.88 -24.75
N ALA A 290 7.32 19.05 -23.90
CA ALA A 290 7.58 18.96 -22.48
C ALA A 290 8.78 18.03 -22.22
N GLU A 291 9.55 18.37 -21.18
CA GLU A 291 10.57 17.49 -20.62
C GLU A 291 9.92 16.17 -20.14
N PRO A 292 10.52 15.01 -20.44
CA PRO A 292 10.07 13.75 -19.88
C PRO A 292 9.96 13.79 -18.35
N ASN A 293 8.77 13.55 -17.81
CA ASN A 293 8.50 13.66 -16.38
C ASN A 293 7.78 12.41 -15.84
N PRO A 294 8.52 11.35 -15.48
CA PRO A 294 7.93 10.15 -14.89
C PRO A 294 7.30 10.41 -13.51
N GLY A 295 7.65 11.51 -12.83
CA GLY A 295 7.24 11.79 -11.44
C GLY A 295 5.72 11.85 -11.20
N LYS A 296 4.93 12.25 -12.20
CA LYS A 296 3.45 12.23 -12.09
C LYS A 296 2.91 10.81 -11.97
N ILE A 297 3.48 9.89 -12.74
CA ILE A 297 3.13 8.48 -12.77
C ILE A 297 3.66 7.76 -11.54
N ASP A 298 4.83 8.16 -11.05
CA ASP A 298 5.45 7.58 -9.87
C ASP A 298 4.55 7.68 -8.65
N ARG A 299 3.91 8.83 -8.44
CA ARG A 299 2.93 8.99 -7.35
C ARG A 299 1.77 8.00 -7.44
N LEU A 300 1.30 7.71 -8.65
CA LEU A 300 0.21 6.76 -8.85
C LEU A 300 0.67 5.33 -8.54
N PHE A 301 1.86 4.95 -9.01
CA PHE A 301 2.46 3.65 -8.70
C PHE A 301 2.75 3.49 -7.20
N SER A 302 3.32 4.50 -6.54
CA SER A 302 3.56 4.49 -5.09
C SER A 302 2.25 4.28 -4.32
N LYS A 303 1.18 5.01 -4.67
CA LYS A 303 -0.15 4.82 -4.06
C LYS A 303 -0.73 3.42 -4.32
N ALA A 304 -0.54 2.88 -5.52
CA ALA A 304 -1.01 1.54 -5.86
C ALA A 304 -0.22 0.46 -5.10
N VAL A 305 1.10 0.63 -4.97
CA VAL A 305 1.98 -0.23 -4.18
C VAL A 305 1.58 -0.17 -2.70
N ASP A 306 1.44 1.02 -2.12
CA ASP A 306 0.97 1.18 -0.74
C ASP A 306 -0.38 0.51 -0.51
N ARG A 307 -1.33 0.70 -1.44
CA ARG A 307 -2.65 0.05 -1.34
C ARG A 307 -2.55 -1.48 -1.44
N ARG A 308 -1.63 -2.00 -2.25
CA ARG A 308 -1.42 -3.44 -2.40
C ARG A 308 -0.73 -4.04 -1.16
N THR A 309 0.27 -3.35 -0.60
CA THR A 309 1.07 -3.85 0.51
C THR A 309 0.37 -3.65 1.85
N LYS A 310 -0.17 -2.45 2.10
CA LYS A 310 -0.83 -2.09 3.36
C LYS A 310 -2.33 -2.41 3.36
N GLY A 311 -2.99 -2.40 2.19
CA GLY A 311 -4.44 -2.55 2.11
C GLY A 311 -5.19 -1.25 2.41
N ARG A 312 -6.52 -1.32 2.43
CA ARG A 312 -7.41 -0.21 2.79
C ARG A 312 -7.86 -0.41 4.24
N ALA A 313 -7.86 0.66 5.04
CA ALA A 313 -8.24 0.61 6.45
C ALA A 313 -9.64 0.02 6.65
N GLY A 314 -9.77 -0.99 7.50
CA GLY A 314 -11.05 -1.67 7.76
C GLY A 314 -11.62 -2.48 6.60
N LEU A 315 -10.93 -2.64 5.47
CA LEU A 315 -11.34 -3.57 4.41
C LEU A 315 -10.58 -4.87 4.52
N TYR A 316 -11.30 -5.91 4.90
CA TYR A 316 -10.82 -7.29 4.88
C TYR A 316 -11.41 -7.98 3.65
N MET A 317 -10.54 -8.52 2.79
CA MET A 317 -10.97 -9.20 1.57
C MET A 317 -10.08 -10.41 1.28
N GLN A 318 -10.57 -11.40 0.55
CA GLN A 318 -9.82 -12.62 0.24
C GLN A 318 -8.44 -12.33 -0.39
N SER A 319 -8.35 -11.32 -1.28
CA SER A 319 -7.08 -10.94 -1.91
C SER A 319 -6.11 -10.23 -0.96
N ARG A 320 -6.57 -9.80 0.21
CA ARG A 320 -5.75 -9.15 1.24
C ARG A 320 -6.39 -9.36 2.62
N TYR A 321 -6.14 -10.54 3.18
CA TYR A 321 -6.44 -10.84 4.58
C TYR A 321 -5.13 -10.68 5.38
N PRO A 322 -4.95 -9.59 6.14
CA PRO A 322 -3.71 -9.36 6.86
C PRO A 322 -3.56 -10.34 8.04
N ASN A 323 -2.30 -10.66 8.38
CA ASN A 323 -2.01 -11.25 9.68
C ASN A 323 -2.37 -10.25 10.79
N GLU A 324 -2.56 -10.74 12.01
CA GLU A 324 -2.85 -9.89 13.14
C GLU A 324 -1.78 -8.80 13.34
N ASN A 325 -2.23 -7.56 13.54
CA ASN A 325 -1.42 -6.35 13.68
C ASN A 325 -0.68 -5.89 12.40
N TRP A 326 -0.97 -6.51 11.25
CA TRP A 326 -0.47 -6.06 9.93
C TRP A 326 -1.53 -5.28 9.15
N GLU A 327 -2.72 -5.12 9.73
CA GLU A 327 -3.79 -4.30 9.16
C GLU A 327 -3.41 -2.81 9.10
N ASN A 328 -3.80 -2.15 8.01
CA ASN A 328 -3.69 -0.70 7.86
C ASN A 328 -4.87 0.01 8.54
N GLY A 329 -5.10 -0.27 9.82
CA GLY A 329 -6.28 0.15 10.59
C GLY A 329 -7.37 -0.92 10.63
N ARG A 330 -7.93 -1.16 11.82
CA ARG A 330 -8.90 -2.23 12.11
C ARG A 330 -10.30 -1.95 11.57
N THR A 331 -10.73 -0.71 11.62
CA THR A 331 -11.97 -0.23 10.99
C THR A 331 -11.69 0.93 10.05
N ALA A 332 -12.68 1.27 9.23
CA ALA A 332 -12.52 2.25 8.15
C ALA A 332 -12.75 3.70 8.59
N ALA A 333 -13.42 3.91 9.72
CA ALA A 333 -13.87 5.21 10.19
C ALA A 333 -14.17 5.18 11.70
N PRO A 334 -14.23 6.35 12.39
CA PRO A 334 -14.63 6.45 13.78
C PRO A 334 -16.05 5.96 14.07
N TYR A 335 -16.26 5.34 15.23
CA TYR A 335 -17.57 4.88 15.74
C TYR A 335 -17.65 5.02 17.26
N SER A 336 -18.86 4.99 17.79
CA SER A 336 -19.14 5.10 19.23
C SER A 336 -19.74 3.82 19.78
N VAL A 337 -19.26 3.41 20.95
CA VAL A 337 -19.76 2.27 21.72
C VAL A 337 -20.25 2.78 23.07
N PHE A 338 -21.45 2.41 23.45
CA PHE A 338 -22.09 2.82 24.70
C PHE A 338 -22.40 1.59 25.56
N GLU A 339 -21.96 1.61 26.81
CA GLU A 339 -22.29 0.58 27.80
C GLU A 339 -23.08 1.21 28.95
N GLY A 340 -24.24 0.64 29.26
CA GLY A 340 -25.09 1.06 30.38
C GLY A 340 -26.03 2.23 30.10
N PHE A 341 -25.95 2.87 28.93
CA PHE A 341 -26.77 4.05 28.62
C PHE A 341 -28.24 3.70 28.38
N SER A 342 -28.51 2.57 27.71
CA SER A 342 -29.86 2.02 27.49
C SER A 342 -30.53 1.55 28.78
N GLU A 343 -29.75 1.18 29.78
CA GLU A 343 -30.23 0.79 31.10
C GLU A 343 -30.52 2.00 31.99
N VAL A 344 -29.73 3.07 31.88
CA VAL A 344 -29.90 4.31 32.66
C VAL A 344 -30.99 5.20 32.07
N PHE A 345 -31.15 5.24 30.75
CA PHE A 345 -32.05 6.17 30.08
C PHE A 345 -33.12 5.48 29.23
N GLU A 346 -34.34 5.98 29.33
CA GLU A 346 -35.42 5.57 28.44
C GLU A 346 -35.18 6.13 27.02
N ASN A 347 -35.22 5.25 26.01
CA ASN A 347 -35.10 5.60 24.58
C ASN A 347 -33.82 6.37 24.22
N PHE A 348 -32.68 6.00 24.82
CA PHE A 348 -31.40 6.68 24.61
C PHE A 348 -30.98 6.76 23.13
N GLU A 349 -31.19 5.70 22.35
CA GLU A 349 -30.81 5.63 20.94
C GLU A 349 -31.55 6.69 20.11
N ALA A 350 -32.85 6.82 20.34
CA ALA A 350 -33.69 7.81 19.66
C ALA A 350 -33.28 9.24 20.05
N TRP A 351 -32.98 9.48 21.33
CA TRP A 351 -32.47 10.75 21.82
C TRP A 351 -31.11 11.10 21.17
N LEU A 352 -30.17 10.14 21.16
CA LEU A 352 -28.85 10.34 20.59
C LEU A 352 -28.92 10.64 19.09
N GLY A 353 -29.77 9.91 18.35
CA GLY A 353 -29.97 10.16 16.93
C GLY A 353 -30.53 11.56 16.64
N LYS A 354 -31.45 12.05 17.48
CA LYS A 354 -32.01 13.41 17.36
C LYS A 354 -30.98 14.51 17.67
N VAL A 355 -30.15 14.32 18.69
CA VAL A 355 -29.21 15.35 19.17
C VAL A 355 -27.92 15.38 18.34
N ALA A 356 -27.34 14.22 18.05
CA ALA A 356 -26.07 14.10 17.36
C ALA A 356 -26.20 13.98 15.82
N GLY A 357 -27.42 13.78 15.30
CA GLY A 357 -27.64 13.53 13.88
C GLY A 357 -26.98 12.23 13.39
N THR A 358 -26.73 11.29 14.29
CA THR A 358 -26.14 9.99 13.99
C THR A 358 -27.19 8.88 14.00
N ARG A 359 -26.84 7.72 13.45
CA ARG A 359 -27.66 6.52 13.58
C ARG A 359 -27.19 5.74 14.80
N ALA A 360 -28.09 5.61 15.79
CA ALA A 360 -27.84 4.86 17.01
C ALA A 360 -28.56 3.50 16.94
N HIS A 361 -27.79 2.43 16.99
CA HIS A 361 -28.25 1.05 17.06
C HIS A 361 -28.41 0.65 18.53
N GLY A 362 -29.22 -0.40 18.78
CA GLY A 362 -29.26 -1.07 20.07
C GLY A 362 -28.02 -1.95 20.26
N HIS A 363 -28.20 -3.10 20.90
CA HIS A 363 -27.14 -4.07 21.12
C HIS A 363 -26.80 -4.84 19.83
N LEU A 364 -25.76 -4.39 19.11
CA LEU A 364 -25.32 -5.09 17.89
C LEU A 364 -24.84 -6.51 18.17
N PHE A 365 -24.31 -6.76 19.37
CA PHE A 365 -23.74 -8.03 19.80
C PHE A 365 -24.67 -8.83 20.75
N ALA A 366 -25.97 -8.50 20.79
CA ALA A 366 -26.94 -9.20 21.61
C ALA A 366 -27.09 -10.69 21.25
N PRO A 367 -27.32 -11.58 22.22
CA PRO A 367 -27.33 -13.03 21.99
C PRO A 367 -28.43 -13.50 21.02
N GLY A 368 -29.54 -12.76 20.92
CA GLY A 368 -30.67 -13.14 20.06
C GLY A 368 -30.54 -12.69 18.61
N ARG A 369 -30.25 -11.41 18.38
CA ARG A 369 -30.14 -10.79 17.05
C ARG A 369 -29.27 -9.54 17.11
N VAL A 370 -28.91 -9.00 15.96
CA VAL A 370 -28.35 -7.66 15.84
C VAL A 370 -29.48 -6.64 15.93
N GLU A 371 -29.38 -5.69 16.84
CA GLU A 371 -30.41 -4.66 17.00
C GLU A 371 -30.11 -3.41 16.15
N TYR A 372 -30.42 -3.48 14.85
CA TYR A 372 -30.28 -2.31 13.99
C TYR A 372 -31.27 -1.20 14.35
N ALA A 373 -30.86 0.06 14.13
CA ALA A 373 -31.71 1.23 14.33
C ALA A 373 -33.01 1.07 13.51
N GLY A 374 -34.15 1.39 14.11
CA GLY A 374 -35.46 1.23 13.45
C GLY A 374 -35.96 -0.22 13.33
N GLY A 375 -35.25 -1.20 13.88
CA GLY A 375 -35.66 -2.62 13.84
C GLY A 375 -35.49 -3.26 12.46
N GLU A 376 -34.59 -2.73 11.63
CA GLU A 376 -34.25 -3.30 10.32
C GLU A 376 -33.69 -4.73 10.47
N THR A 377 -34.05 -5.64 9.56
CA THR A 377 -33.55 -7.03 9.55
C THR A 377 -32.32 -7.22 8.66
N VAL A 378 -32.07 -6.27 7.76
CA VAL A 378 -30.91 -6.22 6.87
C VAL A 378 -30.44 -4.79 6.75
N PHE A 379 -29.14 -4.58 6.88
CA PHE A 379 -28.51 -3.27 6.85
C PHE A 379 -27.52 -3.11 5.67
N SER A 380 -26.90 -1.94 5.57
CA SER A 380 -25.92 -1.57 4.53
C SER A 380 -24.88 -2.67 4.26
N GLY A 381 -24.78 -3.07 2.99
CA GLY A 381 -23.91 -4.16 2.54
C GLY A 381 -24.47 -5.56 2.81
N ALA A 382 -25.80 -5.69 2.88
CA ALA A 382 -26.53 -6.94 3.10
C ALA A 382 -26.16 -7.65 4.41
N LEU A 383 -25.88 -6.86 5.46
CA LEU A 383 -25.62 -7.39 6.79
C LEU A 383 -26.95 -7.73 7.46
N SER A 384 -27.22 -9.02 7.65
CA SER A 384 -28.42 -9.53 8.32
C SER A 384 -28.35 -9.33 9.83
N ASP A 385 -29.52 -9.24 10.46
CA ASP A 385 -29.69 -9.22 11.91
C ASP A 385 -29.46 -10.57 12.61
N SER A 386 -29.06 -11.61 11.88
CA SER A 386 -28.79 -12.94 12.45
C SER A 386 -27.58 -12.92 13.39
N ALA A 387 -27.81 -13.22 14.67
CA ALA A 387 -26.75 -13.42 15.66
C ALA A 387 -25.76 -14.51 15.22
N ALA A 388 -26.24 -15.62 14.64
CA ALA A 388 -25.39 -16.70 14.17
C ALA A 388 -24.41 -16.25 13.06
N LEU A 389 -24.86 -15.39 12.13
CA LEU A 389 -23.98 -14.86 11.08
C LEU A 389 -22.99 -13.83 11.62
N ARG A 390 -23.42 -12.97 12.57
CA ARG A 390 -22.53 -12.04 13.28
C ARG A 390 -21.45 -12.80 14.03
N ASP A 391 -21.83 -13.79 14.84
CA ASP A 391 -20.95 -14.51 15.76
C ASP A 391 -20.01 -15.49 15.05
N TYR A 392 -20.30 -15.86 13.79
CA TYR A 392 -19.34 -16.58 12.95
C TYR A 392 -18.02 -15.80 12.76
N ALA A 393 -18.09 -14.47 12.67
CA ALA A 393 -16.92 -13.61 12.53
C ALA A 393 -17.18 -12.18 13.06
N PRO A 394 -17.25 -11.98 14.39
CA PRO A 394 -17.72 -10.72 14.99
C PRO A 394 -16.84 -9.52 14.61
N LYS A 395 -15.51 -9.73 14.48
CA LYS A 395 -14.57 -8.70 14.02
C LYS A 395 -14.88 -8.26 12.59
N ASN A 396 -15.12 -9.21 11.69
CA ASN A 396 -15.44 -8.92 10.29
C ASN A 396 -16.81 -8.28 10.15
N PHE A 397 -17.78 -8.69 10.96
CA PHE A 397 -19.10 -8.05 11.02
C PHE A 397 -18.96 -6.56 11.33
N LEU A 398 -18.24 -6.20 12.40
CA LEU A 398 -18.05 -4.79 12.77
C LEU A 398 -17.26 -4.02 11.71
N SER A 399 -16.14 -4.56 11.22
CA SER A 399 -15.37 -3.93 10.16
C SER A 399 -16.20 -3.70 8.90
N ASN A 400 -17.05 -4.66 8.50
CA ASN A 400 -17.93 -4.53 7.35
C ASN A 400 -19.04 -3.50 7.59
N LEU A 401 -19.64 -3.45 8.79
CA LEU A 401 -20.63 -2.45 9.13
C LEU A 401 -20.05 -1.05 8.94
N ILE A 402 -18.91 -0.77 9.57
CA ILE A 402 -18.22 0.53 9.47
C ILE A 402 -17.74 0.81 8.04
N TRP A 403 -17.30 -0.22 7.31
CA TRP A 403 -16.88 -0.10 5.92
C TRP A 403 -18.07 0.27 5.01
N ASN A 404 -19.24 -0.35 5.19
CA ASN A 404 -20.39 -0.12 4.32
C ASN A 404 -21.10 1.21 4.60
N THR A 405 -20.86 1.83 5.77
CA THR A 405 -21.43 3.12 6.16
C THR A 405 -20.42 4.26 6.21
N ARG A 406 -19.29 4.14 5.50
CA ARG A 406 -18.27 5.21 5.47
C ARG A 406 -18.89 6.56 5.11
N GLY A 407 -18.58 7.57 5.93
CA GLY A 407 -19.17 8.91 5.83
C GLY A 407 -20.18 9.19 6.94
N GLU A 408 -20.71 8.13 7.56
CA GLU A 408 -21.61 8.21 8.70
C GLU A 408 -20.98 7.55 9.94
N ARG A 409 -21.02 8.25 11.06
CA ARG A 409 -20.54 7.72 12.34
C ARG A 409 -21.59 6.78 12.94
N GLN A 410 -21.24 5.51 13.06
CA GLN A 410 -22.11 4.51 13.69
C GLN A 410 -22.00 4.58 15.21
N CYS A 411 -23.13 4.46 15.89
CA CYS A 411 -23.23 4.47 17.35
C CYS A 411 -24.02 3.23 17.77
N PHE A 412 -23.58 2.47 18.78
CA PHE A 412 -24.30 1.28 19.22
C PHE A 412 -24.12 0.96 20.70
N GLN A 413 -25.06 0.19 21.26
CA GLN A 413 -24.93 -0.36 22.61
C GLN A 413 -24.05 -1.61 22.63
N PHE A 414 -23.25 -1.73 23.69
CA PHE A 414 -22.48 -2.91 24.00
C PHE A 414 -22.42 -3.06 25.52
N GLY A 415 -22.90 -4.17 26.06
CA GLY A 415 -22.92 -4.39 27.51
C GLY A 415 -22.56 -5.81 27.92
N PRO A 416 -22.60 -6.12 29.23
CA PRO A 416 -22.15 -7.41 29.77
C PRO A 416 -22.98 -8.61 29.28
N ASN A 417 -24.17 -8.37 28.71
CA ASN A 417 -25.02 -9.40 28.10
C ASN A 417 -24.66 -9.75 26.67
N ASP A 418 -23.84 -8.93 26.01
CA ASP A 418 -23.47 -9.13 24.63
C ASP A 418 -22.35 -10.15 24.45
N ASN A 419 -22.13 -10.57 23.21
CA ASN A 419 -20.98 -11.41 22.86
C ASN A 419 -19.66 -10.65 23.13
N GLN A 420 -18.97 -11.05 24.19
CA GLN A 420 -17.75 -10.39 24.67
C GLN A 420 -16.51 -10.59 23.77
N GLU A 421 -16.56 -11.46 22.75
CA GLU A 421 -15.43 -11.74 21.85
C GLU A 421 -14.89 -10.49 21.14
N ILE A 422 -15.71 -9.46 20.94
CA ILE A 422 -15.31 -8.23 20.25
C ILE A 422 -14.54 -7.25 21.16
N SER A 423 -14.53 -7.45 22.49
CA SER A 423 -13.99 -6.49 23.47
C SER A 423 -12.56 -6.04 23.16
N TRP A 424 -11.65 -6.99 22.93
CA TRP A 424 -10.26 -6.67 22.55
C TRP A 424 -10.14 -5.98 21.19
N PHE A 425 -11.05 -6.31 20.26
CA PHE A 425 -11.02 -5.70 18.94
C PHE A 425 -11.37 -4.21 19.01
N VAL A 426 -12.47 -3.85 19.70
CA VAL A 426 -12.88 -2.45 19.89
C VAL A 426 -11.88 -1.68 20.77
N ALA A 427 -11.39 -2.29 21.85
CA ALA A 427 -10.45 -1.63 22.76
C ALA A 427 -9.12 -1.26 22.07
N CYS A 428 -8.61 -2.13 21.18
CA CYS A 428 -7.37 -1.89 20.44
C CYS A 428 -7.55 -1.10 19.14
N ASP A 429 -8.77 -0.67 18.81
CA ASP A 429 -9.05 0.10 17.60
C ASP A 429 -8.99 1.61 17.88
N PRO A 430 -8.06 2.37 17.27
CA PRO A 430 -7.96 3.81 17.49
C PRO A 430 -9.16 4.61 16.97
N ASN A 431 -10.03 4.01 16.15
CA ASN A 431 -11.28 4.62 15.69
C ASN A 431 -12.42 4.50 16.71
N ALA A 432 -12.32 3.61 17.70
CA ALA A 432 -13.36 3.40 18.68
C ALA A 432 -13.37 4.51 19.74
N GLN A 433 -14.58 4.97 20.07
CA GLN A 433 -14.84 5.79 21.25
C GLN A 433 -15.81 5.03 22.14
N ILE A 434 -15.39 4.70 23.36
CA ILE A 434 -16.11 3.80 24.27
C ILE A 434 -16.48 4.58 25.52
N SER A 435 -17.76 4.67 25.79
CA SER A 435 -18.33 5.34 26.96
C SER A 435 -19.05 4.30 27.83
N VAL A 436 -18.63 4.15 29.08
CA VAL A 436 -19.11 3.10 29.98
C VAL A 436 -19.69 3.72 31.24
N ILE A 437 -20.91 3.32 31.60
CA ILE A 437 -21.51 3.56 32.92
C ILE A 437 -21.50 2.23 33.68
N THR A 438 -20.50 2.03 34.53
CA THR A 438 -20.32 0.74 35.21
C THR A 438 -21.41 0.51 36.26
N GLY A 439 -21.93 -0.71 36.28
CA GLY A 439 -22.98 -1.12 37.21
C GLY A 439 -24.40 -0.85 36.73
N ALA A 440 -24.58 -0.24 35.56
CA ALA A 440 -25.90 0.05 35.00
C ALA A 440 -26.75 -1.21 34.74
N TRP A 441 -26.11 -2.36 34.52
CA TRP A 441 -26.77 -3.67 34.36
C TRP A 441 -27.64 -4.08 35.57
N ALA A 442 -27.46 -3.46 36.74
CA ALA A 442 -28.29 -3.72 37.91
C ALA A 442 -29.68 -3.07 37.83
N ILE A 443 -29.87 -2.03 37.01
CA ILE A 443 -31.16 -1.32 36.89
C ILE A 443 -32.25 -2.25 36.31
N PRO A 444 -32.02 -2.99 35.20
CA PRO A 444 -33.00 -3.96 34.73
C PRO A 444 -33.31 -5.07 35.75
N LEU A 445 -32.32 -5.51 36.52
CA LEU A 445 -32.52 -6.52 37.57
C LEU A 445 -33.38 -5.99 38.72
N PHE A 446 -33.17 -4.73 39.11
CA PHE A 446 -33.97 -4.03 40.11
C PHE A 446 -35.45 -3.98 39.72
N HIS A 447 -35.76 -3.75 38.43
CA HIS A 447 -37.14 -3.72 37.94
C HIS A 447 -37.73 -5.11 37.59
N SER A 448 -36.93 -6.18 37.58
CA SER A 448 -37.33 -7.48 37.00
C SER A 448 -38.38 -8.26 37.80
N ASN A 449 -38.64 -7.89 39.07
CA ASN A 449 -39.54 -8.59 40.01
C ASN A 449 -39.34 -10.13 40.07
N ARG A 450 -38.12 -10.60 39.77
CA ARG A 450 -37.75 -12.03 39.77
C ARG A 450 -37.42 -12.51 41.18
N ASN A 451 -37.30 -13.83 41.33
CA ASN A 451 -36.79 -14.41 42.58
C ASN A 451 -35.38 -13.89 42.88
N PHE A 452 -35.15 -13.46 44.12
CA PHE A 452 -33.89 -12.92 44.59
C PHE A 452 -32.69 -13.88 44.39
N SER A 453 -32.89 -15.20 44.46
CA SER A 453 -31.82 -16.17 44.18
C SER A 453 -31.30 -16.08 42.75
N ASP A 454 -32.21 -15.86 41.80
CA ASP A 454 -31.91 -15.75 40.38
C ASP A 454 -31.30 -14.39 40.06
N ILE A 455 -31.82 -13.32 40.68
CA ILE A 455 -31.25 -11.97 40.61
C ILE A 455 -29.80 -11.99 41.08
N ARG A 456 -29.49 -12.62 42.23
CA ARG A 456 -28.13 -12.68 42.76
C ARG A 456 -27.18 -13.40 41.80
N ARG A 457 -27.60 -14.54 41.25
CA ARG A 457 -26.78 -15.33 40.31
C ARG A 457 -26.49 -14.53 39.05
N GLU A 458 -27.51 -13.89 38.50
CA GLU A 458 -27.38 -13.09 37.28
C GLU A 458 -26.55 -11.83 37.52
N ALA A 459 -26.76 -11.15 38.64
CA ALA A 459 -25.96 -9.99 39.05
C ALA A 459 -24.47 -10.35 39.17
N ALA A 460 -24.14 -11.49 39.80
CA ALA A 460 -22.76 -11.95 39.90
C ALA A 460 -22.15 -12.26 38.53
N ARG A 461 -22.93 -12.83 37.59
CA ARG A 461 -22.49 -13.09 36.22
C ARG A 461 -22.21 -11.79 35.46
N LEU A 462 -23.14 -10.84 35.49
CA LEU A 462 -23.01 -9.55 34.80
C LEU A 462 -21.86 -8.72 35.36
N GLN A 463 -21.73 -8.65 36.70
CA GLN A 463 -20.60 -7.97 37.35
C GLN A 463 -19.26 -8.54 36.92
N LYS A 464 -19.14 -9.88 36.82
CA LYS A 464 -17.90 -10.51 36.38
C LYS A 464 -17.58 -10.14 34.94
N LEU A 465 -18.56 -10.22 34.04
CA LEU A 465 -18.36 -9.89 32.62
C LEU A 465 -18.01 -8.41 32.43
N GLU A 466 -18.69 -7.50 33.13
CA GLU A 466 -18.36 -6.07 33.13
C GLU A 466 -16.94 -5.82 33.68
N SER A 467 -16.57 -6.46 34.80
CA SER A 467 -15.23 -6.31 35.38
C SER A 467 -14.14 -6.80 34.42
N ASP A 468 -14.37 -7.92 33.73
CA ASP A 468 -13.44 -8.45 32.74
C ASP A 468 -13.32 -7.48 31.54
N HIS A 469 -14.46 -6.95 31.04
CA HIS A 469 -14.49 -5.96 29.97
C HIS A 469 -13.77 -4.66 30.35
N VAL A 470 -14.09 -4.08 31.51
CA VAL A 470 -13.42 -2.89 32.05
C VAL A 470 -11.92 -3.15 32.26
N GLY A 471 -11.53 -4.36 32.65
CA GLY A 471 -10.13 -4.78 32.70
C GLY A 471 -9.42 -4.69 31.34
N ILE A 472 -10.10 -5.08 30.26
CA ILE A 472 -9.60 -4.93 28.88
C ILE A 472 -9.50 -3.44 28.52
N LEU A 473 -10.53 -2.65 28.81
CA LEU A 473 -10.56 -1.21 28.51
C LEU A 473 -9.46 -0.42 29.24
N ARG A 474 -9.08 -0.84 30.45
CA ARG A 474 -7.99 -0.22 31.22
C ARG A 474 -6.61 -0.77 30.88
N SER A 475 -6.51 -1.74 29.97
CA SER A 475 -5.23 -2.31 29.55
C SER A 475 -4.34 -1.28 28.85
N HIS A 476 -3.02 -1.39 29.01
CA HIS A 476 -2.05 -0.58 28.26
C HIS A 476 -2.03 -0.88 26.75
N TYR A 477 -2.65 -1.99 26.31
CA TYR A 477 -2.83 -2.31 24.90
C TYR A 477 -4.05 -1.61 24.28
N ALA A 478 -4.91 -0.98 25.08
CA ALA A 478 -6.06 -0.23 24.57
C ALA A 478 -5.59 1.03 23.81
N LYS A 479 -6.17 1.24 22.63
CA LYS A 479 -5.91 2.39 21.75
C LYS A 479 -7.16 3.22 21.48
N ALA A 480 -8.33 2.71 21.83
CA ALA A 480 -9.59 3.42 21.78
C ALA A 480 -9.58 4.64 22.71
N ARG A 481 -10.46 5.61 22.45
CA ARG A 481 -10.75 6.69 23.42
C ARG A 481 -11.79 6.17 24.39
N ILE A 482 -11.44 6.08 25.67
CA ILE A 482 -12.23 5.37 26.67
C ILE A 482 -12.58 6.32 27.81
N ARG A 483 -13.86 6.31 28.20
CA ARG A 483 -14.38 7.01 29.38
C ARG A 483 -15.23 6.05 30.20
N ILE A 484 -14.97 6.01 31.49
CA ILE A 484 -15.62 5.09 32.42
C ILE A 484 -16.07 5.92 33.61
N TRP A 485 -17.37 5.90 33.87
CA TRP A 485 -17.99 6.47 35.06
C TRP A 485 -18.66 5.36 35.84
N THR A 486 -18.63 5.45 37.16
CA THR A 486 -19.53 4.62 37.96
C THR A 486 -20.96 5.12 37.82
N LEU A 487 -21.94 4.22 38.00
CA LEU A 487 -23.35 4.61 37.97
C LEU A 487 -23.67 5.76 38.95
N ALA A 488 -23.09 5.74 40.16
CA ALA A 488 -23.26 6.81 41.15
C ALA A 488 -22.74 8.16 40.63
N GLU A 489 -21.48 8.22 40.17
CA GLU A 489 -20.88 9.45 39.63
C GLU A 489 -21.68 10.01 38.45
N PHE A 490 -22.17 9.12 37.58
CA PHE A 490 -22.91 9.52 36.40
C PHE A 490 -24.28 10.12 36.73
N VAL A 491 -25.00 9.53 37.69
CA VAL A 491 -26.34 9.99 38.10
C VAL A 491 -26.27 11.34 38.86
N GLU A 492 -25.18 11.62 39.56
CA GLU A 492 -24.99 12.90 40.26
C GLU A 492 -24.88 14.10 39.30
N ASN A 493 -24.22 13.93 38.15
CA ASN A 493 -24.06 14.99 37.16
C ASN A 493 -24.09 14.45 35.72
N PRO A 494 -25.27 14.04 35.19
CA PRO A 494 -25.36 13.39 33.88
C PRO A 494 -25.09 14.34 32.70
N MET A 495 -25.28 15.65 32.88
CA MET A 495 -25.16 16.62 31.79
C MET A 495 -23.73 16.79 31.27
N GLU A 496 -22.74 16.77 32.16
CA GLU A 496 -21.33 16.96 31.78
C GLU A 496 -20.78 15.80 30.95
N PRO A 497 -20.94 14.52 31.36
CA PRO A 497 -20.60 13.36 30.53
C PRO A 497 -21.31 13.36 29.17
N LEU A 498 -22.63 13.65 29.15
CA LEU A 498 -23.41 13.68 27.92
C LEU A 498 -22.93 14.78 26.96
N GLN A 499 -22.62 15.98 27.46
CA GLN A 499 -22.09 17.06 26.61
C GLN A 499 -20.76 16.66 26.00
N SER A 500 -19.86 16.08 26.80
CA SER A 500 -18.55 15.63 26.35
C SER A 500 -18.62 14.53 25.29
N ILE A 501 -19.66 13.67 25.35
CA ILE A 501 -19.93 12.65 24.32
C ILE A 501 -20.42 13.30 23.01
N ILE A 502 -21.36 14.24 23.10
CA ILE A 502 -21.94 14.89 21.91
C ILE A 502 -20.91 15.73 21.17
N ASP A 503 -20.07 16.48 21.89
CA ASP A 503 -19.01 17.31 21.31
C ASP A 503 -18.01 16.47 20.50
N GLU A 504 -17.74 15.23 20.92
CA GLU A 504 -16.86 14.33 20.20
C GLU A 504 -17.52 13.65 19.01
N ILE A 505 -18.81 13.34 19.11
CA ILE A 505 -19.58 12.72 18.01
C ILE A 505 -19.82 13.71 16.88
N SER A 506 -20.18 14.94 17.23
CA SER A 506 -20.48 16.00 16.29
C SER A 506 -19.73 17.30 16.65
N PRO A 507 -18.41 17.39 16.40
CA PRO A 507 -17.58 18.54 16.76
C PRO A 507 -17.96 19.85 16.04
N ARG A 508 -18.79 19.77 15.00
CA ARG A 508 -19.32 20.95 14.29
C ARG A 508 -20.61 21.49 14.91
N SER A 509 -21.23 20.78 15.85
CA SER A 509 -22.42 21.23 16.57
C SER A 509 -21.99 22.04 17.79
N GLN A 510 -22.17 23.36 17.76
CA GLN A 510 -21.88 24.24 18.91
C GLN A 510 -23.05 24.30 19.92
N ARG A 511 -24.00 23.37 19.85
CA ARG A 511 -25.20 23.40 20.68
C ARG A 511 -24.89 22.80 22.05
N ARG A 512 -25.03 23.61 23.10
CA ARG A 512 -25.10 23.10 24.47
C ARG A 512 -26.38 22.29 24.64
N LEU A 513 -26.26 21.12 25.26
CA LEU A 513 -27.40 20.31 25.69
C LEU A 513 -28.25 21.12 26.67
N THR A 514 -29.53 21.29 26.32
CA THR A 514 -30.51 21.96 27.19
C THR A 514 -31.37 20.97 27.96
N GLU A 515 -31.43 19.70 27.52
CA GLU A 515 -32.30 18.69 28.09
C GLU A 515 -31.64 17.30 28.02
N ALA A 516 -31.59 16.60 29.15
CA ALA A 516 -31.12 15.23 29.26
C ALA A 516 -32.21 14.22 28.82
N PRO A 517 -31.83 13.02 28.36
CA PRO A 517 -32.80 11.94 28.20
C PRO A 517 -33.41 11.55 29.55
N ARG A 518 -34.61 10.99 29.54
CA ARG A 518 -35.33 10.62 30.75
C ARG A 518 -34.62 9.48 31.48
N LEU A 519 -34.24 9.73 32.73
CA LEU A 519 -33.59 8.75 33.60
C LEU A 519 -34.59 7.67 34.04
N ALA A 520 -34.13 6.42 34.13
CA ALA A 520 -34.86 5.32 34.74
C ALA A 520 -35.17 5.60 36.22
N ASP A 521 -36.26 5.04 36.75
CA ASP A 521 -36.64 5.24 38.15
C ASP A 521 -35.69 4.49 39.10
N LEU A 522 -34.82 5.22 39.79
CA LEU A 522 -33.87 4.68 40.76
C LEU A 522 -34.37 4.75 42.21
N LYS A 523 -35.65 5.05 42.44
CA LYS A 523 -36.20 5.14 43.78
C LYS A 523 -36.13 3.79 44.50
N GLY A 524 -35.39 3.74 45.61
CA GLY A 524 -35.18 2.50 46.39
C GLY A 524 -34.03 1.63 45.87
N PHE A 525 -33.28 2.07 44.86
CA PHE A 525 -32.14 1.33 44.31
C PHE A 525 -31.03 1.05 45.35
N GLY A 526 -30.73 2.01 46.23
CA GLY A 526 -29.76 1.81 47.31
C GLY A 526 -30.14 0.66 48.27
N GLN A 527 -31.44 0.52 48.59
CA GLN A 527 -31.94 -0.59 49.41
C GLN A 527 -31.79 -1.93 48.68
N PHE A 528 -32.02 -1.96 47.36
CA PHE A 528 -31.80 -3.15 46.55
C PHE A 528 -30.34 -3.61 46.58
N LEU A 529 -29.38 -2.68 46.44
CA LEU A 529 -27.95 -3.00 46.55
C LEU A 529 -27.58 -3.51 47.95
N GLN A 530 -28.15 -2.93 49.00
CA GLN A 530 -27.94 -3.42 50.37
C GLN A 530 -28.52 -4.83 50.57
N ASN A 531 -29.66 -5.15 49.95
CA ASN A 531 -30.23 -6.49 50.00
C ASN A 531 -29.34 -7.51 49.29
N LEU A 532 -28.70 -7.16 48.18
CA LEU A 532 -27.68 -8.01 47.53
C LEU A 532 -26.48 -8.27 48.45
N ARG A 533 -25.99 -7.22 49.14
CA ARG A 533 -24.92 -7.31 50.17
C ARG A 533 -25.27 -8.29 51.28
N ASN A 534 -26.46 -8.16 51.84
CA ASN A 534 -26.94 -9.01 52.93
C ASN A 534 -27.04 -10.51 52.53
N GLN A 535 -27.13 -10.80 51.23
CA GLN A 535 -27.25 -12.16 50.68
C GLN A 535 -25.91 -12.75 50.20
N GLY A 536 -24.79 -12.13 50.59
CA GLY A 536 -23.44 -12.63 50.32
C GLY A 536 -22.89 -12.31 48.94
N MET A 537 -23.53 -11.39 48.19
CA MET A 537 -22.92 -10.79 46.99
C MET A 537 -22.37 -9.43 47.37
N GLN A 538 -21.16 -9.07 46.93
CA GLN A 538 -20.67 -7.70 47.05
C GLN A 538 -20.81 -7.00 45.69
N PRO A 539 -21.81 -6.11 45.49
CA PRO A 539 -21.86 -5.24 44.34
C PRO A 539 -20.64 -4.33 44.34
N VAL A 540 -19.76 -4.51 43.36
CA VAL A 540 -18.64 -3.64 43.07
C VAL A 540 -18.89 -3.04 41.67
N MET A 541 -18.29 -1.89 41.35
CA MET A 541 -18.42 -1.15 40.08
C MET A 541 -19.50 -0.06 39.99
N MET A 542 -20.58 -0.09 40.79
CA MET A 542 -21.68 0.91 40.71
C MET A 542 -21.38 2.25 41.41
N GLY A 543 -20.35 2.31 42.25
CA GLY A 543 -20.12 3.42 43.18
C GLY A 543 -20.98 3.32 44.45
N ASP A 544 -20.91 4.33 45.31
CA ASP A 544 -21.63 4.36 46.59
C ASP A 544 -23.02 4.99 46.44
N PHE A 545 -24.07 4.20 46.71
CA PHE A 545 -25.45 4.66 46.81
C PHE A 545 -25.89 4.70 48.29
N PRO A 546 -26.28 5.86 48.84
CA PRO A 546 -26.69 5.95 50.23
C PRO A 546 -28.02 5.20 50.46
N THR A 547 -28.05 4.36 51.51
CA THR A 547 -29.28 3.71 51.98
C THR A 547 -30.10 4.71 52.77
N GLY A 548 -31.00 5.45 52.12
CA GLY A 548 -32.04 6.23 52.82
C GLY A 548 -32.36 7.64 52.30
N GLU A 549 -31.66 8.17 51.29
CA GLU A 549 -32.01 9.47 50.68
C GLU A 549 -32.26 9.32 49.18
N ASP A 550 -33.36 9.94 48.70
CA ASP A 550 -33.71 10.00 47.28
C ASP A 550 -32.60 10.76 46.51
N PRO A 551 -32.04 10.19 45.42
CA PRO A 551 -30.98 10.85 44.64
C PRO A 551 -31.45 12.17 44.02
N THR A 552 -32.77 12.36 43.84
CA THR A 552 -33.35 13.61 43.31
C THR A 552 -33.36 14.76 44.31
N THR A 553 -33.20 14.52 45.62
CA THR A 553 -33.27 15.57 46.65
C THR A 553 -31.93 16.24 47.00
N ALA A 554 -30.79 15.65 46.64
CA ALA A 554 -29.47 16.22 46.96
C ALA A 554 -29.15 17.50 46.15
N ALA A 555 -29.71 17.65 44.95
CA ALA A 555 -29.47 18.79 44.07
C ALA A 555 -30.01 20.14 44.62
N SER A 556 -30.98 20.12 45.55
CA SER A 556 -31.62 21.37 46.02
C SER A 556 -30.94 22.03 47.23
N ARG A 557 -29.89 21.43 47.80
CA ARG A 557 -29.36 21.84 49.13
C ARG A 557 -28.08 22.67 49.14
N ARG A 558 -27.49 22.99 47.98
CA ARG A 558 -26.30 23.86 47.89
C ARG A 558 -26.50 25.04 46.94
N GLY A 559 -27.27 26.03 47.40
CA GLY A 559 -27.39 27.32 46.73
C GLY A 559 -27.58 28.45 47.76
N ARG A 560 -26.50 28.87 48.43
CA ARG A 560 -26.46 30.20 49.05
C ARG A 560 -25.72 31.14 48.09
N PRO A 561 -26.32 32.25 47.64
CA PRO A 561 -25.64 33.20 46.77
C PRO A 561 -24.63 34.03 47.57
N TYR A 562 -23.38 34.08 47.10
CA TYR A 562 -22.42 35.08 47.54
C TYR A 562 -22.81 36.44 46.93
N LEU A 563 -23.16 37.39 47.79
CA LEU A 563 -23.20 38.82 47.46
C LEU A 563 -21.76 39.32 47.39
N VAL A 564 -21.33 39.76 46.20
CA VAL A 564 -20.05 40.46 46.01
C VAL A 564 -20.33 41.96 45.99
N LYS A 565 -19.54 42.70 46.77
CA LYS A 565 -19.32 44.14 46.63
C LYS A 565 -17.97 44.34 45.97
#